data_AF-A0A7V8NLD0-F1
#
_entry.id   AF-A0A7V8NLD0-F1
#
_cell.length_a   1.000
_cell.length_b   1.000
_cell.length_c   1.000
_cell.angle_alpha   90.00
_cell.angle_beta   90.00
_cell.angle_gamma   90.00
#
_symmetry.space_group_name_H-M   'P 1'
#
loop_
_entity.id
_entity.type
_entity.pdbx_description
1 polymer ?
#
loop_
_entity_poly.entity_id
_entity_poly.type
_entity_poly.pdbx_seq_one_letter_code
_entity_poly.pdbx_strand_id
1 'polypeptide(L)'
;FLQSVPFALRNLRWLLEHIKLPIALPTLLGAFEQMIASDKLQHLITPTEVDGEHETAKSIPTPASRGATLALRIFSFSFHQSAPPKDESGHGGGFIFDARGLPNPGREERFKSLTGKDAAVIDYLSGQASVREFLANATSMVEASVKNYQERGFNSLMVGFGCTGGQHRSVYLAEALARHFRGRQGLDVVVQHVEMGEAG
;
A
#
# COMPACT_ATOMS: atom_id res chain seq x y z
N PHE A 1 -18.22 9.90 -11.22
CA PHE A 1 -18.41 11.36 -11.14
C PHE A 1 -19.64 11.75 -10.33
N LEU A 2 -20.86 11.40 -10.72
CA LEU A 2 -22.06 11.80 -9.94
C LEU A 2 -22.07 11.24 -8.50
N GLN A 3 -21.57 10.02 -8.29
CA GLN A 3 -21.42 9.41 -6.96
C GLN A 3 -20.44 10.13 -6.02
N SER A 4 -19.51 10.93 -6.54
CA SER A 4 -18.55 11.69 -5.69
C SER A 4 -19.07 13.07 -5.28
N VAL A 5 -20.20 13.51 -5.84
CA VAL A 5 -20.80 14.83 -5.57
C VAL A 5 -21.18 15.01 -4.10
N PRO A 6 -21.81 14.02 -3.40
CA PRO A 6 -22.14 14.17 -1.98
C PRO A 6 -20.91 14.39 -1.08
N PHE A 7 -19.83 13.65 -1.33
CA PHE A 7 -18.57 13.78 -0.60
C PHE A 7 -17.91 15.15 -0.86
N ALA A 8 -17.92 15.62 -2.11
CA ALA A 8 -17.39 16.92 -2.46
C ALA A 8 -18.15 18.06 -1.75
N LEU A 9 -19.49 18.00 -1.68
CA LEU A 9 -20.31 18.99 -0.97
C LEU A 9 -20.05 18.99 0.55
N ARG A 10 -19.86 17.82 1.16
CA ARG A 10 -19.46 17.69 2.57
C ARG A 10 -18.10 18.36 2.84
N ASN A 11 -17.11 18.09 1.98
CA ASN A 11 -15.78 18.69 2.10
C ASN A 11 -15.80 20.21 1.94
N LEU A 12 -16.60 20.73 1.01
CA LEU A 12 -16.77 22.18 0.83
C LEU A 12 -17.41 22.82 2.06
N ARG A 13 -18.45 22.19 2.63
CA ARG A 13 -19.08 22.68 3.88
C ARG A 13 -18.08 22.74 5.03
N TRP A 14 -17.34 21.66 5.24
CA TRP A 14 -16.32 21.61 6.29
C TRP A 14 -15.24 22.68 6.07
N LEU A 15 -14.76 22.86 4.82
CA LEU A 15 -13.74 23.86 4.48
C LEU A 15 -14.22 25.28 4.81
N LEU A 16 -15.45 25.65 4.44
CA LEU A 16 -16.01 26.96 4.73
C LEU A 16 -16.17 27.23 6.23
N GLU A 17 -16.48 26.19 7.01
CA GLU A 17 -16.67 26.30 8.46
C GLU A 17 -15.34 26.33 9.25
N HIS A 18 -14.29 25.65 8.76
CA HIS A 18 -13.09 25.35 9.57
C HIS A 18 -11.79 25.95 9.03
N ILE A 19 -11.72 26.39 7.77
CA ILE A 19 -10.49 26.91 7.16
C ILE A 19 -10.58 28.41 6.91
N LYS A 20 -9.60 29.15 7.43
CA LYS A 20 -9.33 30.54 7.03
C LYS A 20 -8.20 30.57 6.00
N LEU A 21 -8.50 31.01 4.79
CA LEU A 21 -7.50 31.12 3.74
C LEU A 21 -6.57 32.33 4.02
N PRO A 22 -5.25 32.21 3.74
CA PRO A 22 -4.29 33.29 3.95
C PRO A 22 -4.44 34.44 2.95
N ILE A 23 -5.25 34.24 1.91
CA ILE A 23 -5.58 35.23 0.88
C ILE A 23 -7.10 35.31 0.69
N ALA A 24 -7.62 36.50 0.40
CA ALA A 24 -9.03 36.70 0.13
C ALA A 24 -9.39 36.20 -1.28
N LEU A 25 -10.35 35.26 -1.36
CA LEU A 25 -10.85 34.69 -2.63
C LEU A 25 -12.38 34.76 -2.67
N PRO A 26 -12.98 35.96 -2.69
CA PRO A 26 -14.42 36.13 -2.51
C PRO A 26 -15.26 35.43 -3.59
N THR A 27 -14.83 35.47 -4.85
CA THR A 27 -15.53 34.81 -5.96
C THR A 27 -15.57 33.29 -5.79
N LEU A 28 -14.47 32.69 -5.33
CA LEU A 28 -14.36 31.24 -5.12
C LEU A 28 -15.22 30.80 -3.94
N LEU A 29 -15.14 31.51 -2.83
CA LEU A 29 -15.93 31.22 -1.63
C LEU A 29 -17.44 31.37 -1.92
N GLY A 30 -17.83 32.42 -2.64
CA GLY A 30 -19.22 32.59 -3.09
C GLY A 30 -19.71 31.45 -3.99
N ALA A 31 -18.86 30.93 -4.88
CA ALA A 31 -19.19 29.76 -5.69
C ALA A 31 -19.40 28.50 -4.82
N PHE A 32 -18.57 28.29 -3.81
CA PHE A 32 -18.73 27.16 -2.88
C PHE A 32 -20.01 27.25 -2.06
N GLU A 33 -20.34 28.44 -1.55
CA GLU A 33 -21.59 28.70 -0.84
C GLU A 33 -22.81 28.41 -1.73
N GLN A 34 -22.78 28.86 -3.00
CA GLN A 34 -23.85 28.58 -3.97
C GLN A 34 -23.99 27.08 -4.28
N MET A 35 -22.88 26.35 -4.41
CA MET A 35 -22.91 24.91 -4.61
C MET A 35 -23.54 24.18 -3.41
N ILE A 36 -23.20 24.57 -2.19
CA ILE A 36 -23.76 23.98 -0.96
C ILE A 36 -25.24 24.33 -0.82
N ALA A 37 -25.65 25.55 -1.18
CA ALA A 37 -27.05 25.99 -1.10
C ALA A 37 -27.94 25.42 -2.23
N SER A 38 -27.38 24.71 -3.21
CA SER A 38 -28.14 24.24 -4.37
C SER A 38 -29.01 23.02 -4.03
N ASP A 39 -30.33 23.20 -4.05
CA ASP A 39 -31.31 22.12 -3.84
C ASP A 39 -31.08 20.93 -4.79
N LYS A 40 -30.76 21.20 -6.07
CA LYS A 40 -30.46 20.16 -7.06
C LYS A 40 -29.28 19.28 -6.64
N LEU A 41 -28.25 19.87 -6.05
CA LEU A 41 -27.06 19.15 -5.58
C LEU A 41 -27.33 18.45 -4.24
N GLN A 42 -28.14 19.04 -3.36
CA GLN A 42 -28.59 18.41 -2.11
C GLN A 42 -29.44 17.16 -2.37
N HIS A 43 -30.28 17.14 -3.41
CA HIS A 43 -31.06 15.96 -3.78
C HIS A 43 -30.23 14.77 -4.27
N LEU A 44 -28.95 14.98 -4.63
CA LEU A 44 -28.03 13.89 -4.96
C LEU A 44 -27.43 13.23 -3.71
N ILE A 45 -27.65 13.81 -2.53
CA ILE A 45 -27.29 13.24 -1.23
C ILE A 45 -28.42 12.29 -0.81
N THR A 46 -28.33 11.02 -1.20
CA THR A 46 -29.29 10.00 -0.74
C THR A 46 -29.09 9.68 0.74
N PRO A 47 -30.16 9.51 1.54
CA PRO A 47 -30.06 8.99 2.89
C PRO A 47 -29.93 7.46 2.82
N THR A 48 -28.74 6.98 2.48
CA THR A 48 -28.38 5.57 2.62
C THR A 48 -26.97 5.51 3.18
N GLU A 49 -26.81 4.68 4.22
CA GLU A 49 -25.63 4.50 5.08
C GLU A 49 -25.58 5.45 6.30
N VAL A 50 -26.61 5.33 7.13
CA VAL A 50 -26.44 5.41 8.59
C VAL A 50 -25.83 4.08 9.00
N ASP A 51 -24.58 4.13 9.47
CA ASP A 51 -23.75 3.10 10.13
C ASP A 51 -22.37 2.94 9.46
N GLY A 52 -21.62 4.04 9.47
CA GLY A 52 -20.20 4.10 9.17
C GLY A 52 -19.64 5.32 9.87
N GLU A 53 -18.96 5.08 10.98
CA GLU A 53 -18.36 6.12 11.82
C GLU A 53 -17.54 7.12 10.99
N HIS A 54 -17.89 8.39 11.16
CA HIS A 54 -17.09 9.59 10.92
C HIS A 54 -15.88 9.47 9.96
N GLU A 55 -16.11 9.66 8.66
CA GLU A 55 -15.11 10.32 7.81
C GLU A 55 -15.11 11.82 8.11
N THR A 56 -14.61 12.19 9.29
CA THR A 56 -14.05 13.54 9.48
C THR A 56 -12.96 13.69 8.44
N ALA A 57 -12.99 14.81 7.69
CA ALA A 57 -11.88 15.27 6.86
C ALA A 57 -10.57 14.95 7.60
N LYS A 58 -9.80 13.97 7.10
CA LYS A 58 -8.56 13.54 7.73
C LYS A 58 -7.69 14.79 7.86
N SER A 59 -7.65 15.31 9.09
CA SER A 59 -6.63 16.23 9.53
C SER A 59 -5.31 15.72 9.00
N ILE A 60 -4.52 16.61 8.42
CA ILE A 60 -3.08 16.40 8.23
C ILE A 60 -2.60 15.68 9.51
N PRO A 61 -2.07 14.44 9.43
CA PRO A 61 -1.76 13.69 10.63
C PRO A 61 -0.82 14.55 11.47
N THR A 62 -1.24 14.88 12.69
CA THR A 62 -0.34 15.36 13.71
C THR A 62 0.76 14.30 13.83
N PRO A 63 2.05 14.67 13.76
CA PRO A 63 3.13 13.68 13.80
C PRO A 63 2.90 12.76 14.99
N ALA A 64 2.80 11.46 14.71
CA ALA A 64 2.51 10.45 15.72
C ALA A 64 3.46 10.63 16.91
N SER A 65 2.95 10.37 18.11
CA SER A 65 3.76 10.28 19.32
C SER A 65 5.03 9.48 19.02
N ARG A 66 6.20 10.09 19.26
CA ARG A 66 7.51 9.44 19.10
C ARG A 66 7.45 8.07 19.79
N GLY A 67 7.49 6.99 19.00
CA GLY A 67 7.39 5.62 19.50
C GLY A 67 6.45 4.67 18.72
N ALA A 68 5.64 5.18 17.78
CA ALA A 68 4.82 4.29 16.94
C ALA A 68 5.72 3.45 16.00
N THR A 69 5.58 2.13 16.07
CA THR A 69 6.30 1.18 15.21
C THR A 69 5.57 1.06 13.87
N LEU A 70 6.29 1.17 12.75
CA LEU A 70 5.73 0.97 11.41
C LEU A 70 5.70 -0.53 11.08
N ALA A 71 4.52 -1.06 10.78
CA ALA A 71 4.38 -2.42 10.28
C ALA A 71 4.70 -2.47 8.77
N LEU A 72 5.82 -3.07 8.40
CA LEU A 72 6.19 -3.38 7.02
C LEU A 72 5.64 -4.76 6.65
N ARG A 73 4.51 -4.78 5.94
CA ARG A 73 3.82 -5.99 5.52
C ARG A 73 4.28 -6.39 4.13
N ILE A 74 5.04 -7.47 4.04
CA ILE A 74 5.62 -7.99 2.80
C ILE A 74 4.85 -9.24 2.40
N PHE A 75 4.47 -9.36 1.13
CA PHE A 75 3.85 -10.58 0.64
C PHE A 75 4.34 -11.03 -0.72
N SER A 76 4.16 -12.33 -0.97
CA SER A 76 4.30 -12.93 -2.29
C SER A 76 2.97 -13.49 -2.78
N PHE A 77 2.66 -13.28 -4.06
CA PHE A 77 1.40 -13.73 -4.65
C PHE A 77 1.57 -14.22 -6.10
N SER A 78 0.50 -14.79 -6.64
CA SER A 78 0.42 -15.28 -8.02
C SER A 78 -0.48 -14.38 -8.86
N PHE A 79 0.05 -13.72 -9.89
CA PHE A 79 -0.80 -12.98 -10.85
C PHE A 79 -1.84 -13.86 -11.57
N HIS A 80 -1.68 -15.18 -11.54
CA HIS A 80 -2.59 -16.12 -12.19
C HIS A 80 -3.64 -16.68 -11.21
N GLN A 81 -3.29 -16.89 -9.94
CA GLN A 81 -4.13 -17.58 -8.96
C GLN A 81 -4.71 -16.65 -7.89
N SER A 82 -3.92 -15.69 -7.41
CA SER A 82 -4.27 -14.78 -6.32
C SER A 82 -3.87 -13.35 -6.67
N ALA A 83 -4.84 -12.50 -7.03
CA ALA A 83 -4.57 -11.08 -7.22
C ALA A 83 -3.82 -10.48 -6.01
N PRO A 84 -3.10 -9.36 -6.16
CA PRO A 84 -2.43 -8.72 -5.04
C PRO A 84 -3.40 -8.54 -3.85
N PRO A 85 -3.02 -8.95 -2.63
CA PRO A 85 -3.76 -8.65 -1.41
C PRO A 85 -4.20 -7.19 -1.34
N LYS A 86 -5.44 -6.99 -0.88
CA LYS A 86 -5.98 -5.65 -0.65
C LYS A 86 -5.29 -5.04 0.56
N ASP A 87 -4.89 -3.77 0.44
CA ASP A 87 -4.48 -2.99 1.59
C ASP A 87 -5.72 -2.56 2.39
N GLU A 88 -5.88 -3.13 3.57
CA GLU A 88 -6.94 -2.78 4.51
C GLU A 88 -6.55 -1.61 5.43
N SER A 89 -5.30 -1.15 5.35
CA SER A 89 -4.88 0.03 6.09
C SER A 89 -5.54 1.29 5.52
N GLY A 90 -5.96 2.20 6.41
CA GLY A 90 -6.69 3.41 6.04
C GLY A 90 -5.90 4.42 5.19
N HIS A 91 -4.64 4.15 4.86
CA HIS A 91 -3.80 5.00 4.01
C HIS A 91 -3.61 4.45 2.60
N GLY A 92 -4.09 3.24 2.30
CA GLY A 92 -4.19 2.65 0.97
C GLY A 92 -2.95 2.91 0.12
N GLY A 93 -1.86 2.20 0.38
CA GLY A 93 -0.59 2.50 -0.24
C GLY A 93 0.44 1.39 -0.13
N GLY A 94 1.41 1.41 -1.03
CA GLY A 94 2.45 0.39 -1.05
C GLY A 94 3.04 0.18 -2.43
N PHE A 95 3.83 -0.88 -2.53
CA PHE A 95 4.46 -1.28 -3.78
C PHE A 95 4.00 -2.65 -4.21
N ILE A 96 3.73 -2.82 -5.50
CA ILE A 96 3.59 -4.13 -6.13
C ILE A 96 4.67 -4.24 -7.20
N PHE A 97 5.55 -5.22 -7.04
CA PHE A 97 6.66 -5.49 -7.94
C PHE A 97 6.38 -6.74 -8.75
N ASP A 98 6.33 -6.61 -10.08
CA ASP A 98 6.15 -7.75 -10.99
C ASP A 98 7.49 -8.43 -11.29
N ALA A 99 7.64 -9.66 -10.80
CA ALA A 99 8.85 -10.47 -10.95
C ALA A 99 8.78 -11.44 -12.16
N ARG A 100 7.73 -11.39 -12.99
CA ARG A 100 7.54 -12.34 -14.11
C ARG A 100 8.63 -12.23 -15.19
N GLY A 101 9.28 -11.07 -15.30
CA GLY A 101 10.40 -10.83 -16.22
C GLY A 101 11.74 -11.42 -15.78
N LEU A 102 11.85 -11.91 -14.54
CA LEU A 102 13.09 -12.49 -14.01
C LEU A 102 13.29 -13.96 -14.45
N PRO A 103 14.55 -14.47 -14.46
CA PRO A 103 14.87 -15.87 -14.72
C PRO A 103 13.95 -16.82 -13.94
N ASN A 104 13.44 -17.86 -14.61
CA ASN A 104 12.30 -18.64 -14.14
C ASN A 104 12.72 -20.07 -13.74
N PRO A 105 12.91 -20.35 -12.43
CA PRO A 105 13.22 -21.68 -11.93
C PRO A 105 12.19 -22.73 -12.34
N GLY A 106 10.92 -22.34 -12.46
CA GLY A 106 9.82 -23.27 -12.78
C GLY A 106 9.90 -23.92 -14.18
N ARG A 107 10.86 -23.52 -15.03
CA ARG A 107 11.15 -24.20 -16.30
C ARG A 107 12.09 -25.40 -16.15
N GLU A 108 12.74 -25.55 -15.00
CA GLU A 108 13.69 -26.63 -14.74
C GLU A 108 13.06 -27.67 -13.80
N GLU A 109 13.09 -28.93 -14.21
CA GLU A 109 12.44 -30.03 -13.48
C GLU A 109 12.87 -30.09 -12.01
N ARG A 110 14.16 -29.87 -11.75
CA ARG A 110 14.78 -29.88 -10.41
C ARG A 110 14.21 -28.85 -9.42
N PHE A 111 13.50 -27.82 -9.90
CA PHE A 111 12.94 -26.77 -9.05
C PHE A 111 11.42 -26.86 -8.91
N LYS A 112 10.73 -27.76 -9.64
CA LYS A 112 9.25 -27.78 -9.68
C LYS A 112 8.60 -27.99 -8.32
N SER A 113 9.16 -28.87 -7.49
CA SER A 113 8.66 -29.16 -6.14
C SER A 113 9.25 -28.27 -5.06
N LEU A 114 10.17 -27.37 -5.42
CA LEU A 114 10.82 -26.44 -4.50
C LEU A 114 10.10 -25.08 -4.52
N THR A 115 10.44 -24.26 -3.55
CA THR A 115 9.89 -22.93 -3.31
C THR A 115 11.01 -21.89 -3.25
N GLY A 116 10.65 -20.61 -3.25
CA GLY A 116 11.61 -19.52 -3.04
C GLY A 116 12.31 -19.52 -1.68
N LYS A 117 11.93 -20.41 -0.75
CA LYS A 117 12.58 -20.62 0.55
C LYS A 117 13.67 -21.69 0.53
N ASP A 118 13.66 -22.55 -0.48
CA ASP A 118 14.60 -23.66 -0.56
C ASP A 118 15.96 -23.20 -1.06
N ALA A 119 17.04 -23.69 -0.42
CA ALA A 119 18.41 -23.28 -0.70
C ALA A 119 18.77 -23.37 -2.20
N ALA A 120 18.37 -24.44 -2.88
CA ALA A 120 18.66 -24.61 -4.31
C ALA A 120 18.01 -23.53 -5.19
N VAL A 121 16.81 -23.05 -4.84
CA VAL A 121 16.13 -21.96 -5.56
C VAL A 121 16.73 -20.60 -5.19
N ILE A 122 17.08 -20.41 -3.92
CA ILE A 122 17.79 -19.22 -3.43
C ILE A 122 19.12 -19.05 -4.16
N ASP A 123 19.94 -20.10 -4.23
CA ASP A 123 21.25 -20.08 -4.89
C ASP A 123 21.10 -19.78 -6.37
N TYR A 124 20.14 -20.43 -7.04
CA TYR A 124 19.85 -20.16 -8.44
C TYR A 124 19.49 -18.69 -8.68
N LEU A 125 18.53 -18.15 -7.92
CA LEU A 125 18.02 -16.78 -8.11
C LEU A 125 19.05 -15.73 -7.71
N SER A 126 19.73 -15.90 -6.58
CA SER A 126 20.76 -14.97 -6.11
C SER A 126 21.99 -14.95 -7.01
N GLY A 127 22.26 -16.02 -7.75
CA GLY A 127 23.29 -16.11 -8.79
C GLY A 127 23.01 -15.24 -10.03
N GLN A 128 21.76 -14.84 -10.29
CA GLN A 128 21.39 -14.06 -11.47
C GLN A 128 21.59 -12.55 -11.27
N ALA A 129 22.33 -11.91 -12.18
CA ALA A 129 22.59 -10.46 -12.11
C ALA A 129 21.30 -9.63 -12.14
N SER A 130 20.36 -9.97 -13.03
CA SER A 130 19.07 -9.27 -13.17
C SER A 130 18.19 -9.38 -11.92
N VAL A 131 18.25 -10.50 -11.19
CA VAL A 131 17.52 -10.69 -9.94
C VAL A 131 18.11 -9.81 -8.84
N ARG A 132 19.45 -9.76 -8.73
CA ARG A 132 20.13 -8.89 -7.75
C ARG A 132 19.84 -7.41 -8.01
N GLU A 133 19.91 -6.98 -9.26
CA GLU A 133 19.60 -5.61 -9.66
C GLU A 133 18.15 -5.23 -9.35
N PHE A 134 17.20 -6.10 -9.71
CA PHE A 134 15.79 -5.90 -9.40
C PHE A 134 15.54 -5.76 -7.90
N LEU A 135 16.11 -6.67 -7.10
CA LEU A 135 15.97 -6.64 -5.65
C LEU A 135 16.58 -5.37 -5.05
N ALA A 136 17.74 -4.93 -5.52
CA ALA A 136 18.39 -3.71 -5.06
C ALA A 136 17.52 -2.47 -5.35
N ASN A 137 16.96 -2.36 -6.56
CA ASN A 137 16.10 -1.25 -6.94
C ASN A 137 14.79 -1.23 -6.13
N ALA A 138 14.13 -2.38 -6.00
CA ALA A 138 12.93 -2.52 -5.18
C ALA A 138 13.21 -2.15 -3.72
N THR A 139 14.33 -2.62 -3.17
CA THR A 139 14.76 -2.32 -1.80
C THR A 139 14.97 -0.81 -1.59
N SER A 140 15.67 -0.15 -2.51
CA SER A 140 15.93 1.30 -2.44
C SER A 140 14.63 2.11 -2.42
N MET A 141 13.66 1.76 -3.27
CA MET A 141 12.34 2.40 -3.27
C MET A 141 11.60 2.21 -1.95
N VAL A 142 11.60 0.99 -1.40
CA VAL A 142 10.95 0.68 -0.13
C VAL A 142 11.64 1.40 1.03
N GLU A 143 12.97 1.49 1.05
CA GLU A 143 13.72 2.21 2.10
C GLU A 143 13.35 3.69 2.15
N ALA A 144 13.26 4.35 1.00
CA ALA A 144 12.85 5.74 0.93
C ALA A 144 11.44 5.95 1.51
N SER A 145 10.50 5.04 1.19
CA SER A 145 9.14 5.10 1.71
C SER A 145 9.06 4.77 3.19
N VAL A 146 9.79 3.76 3.68
CA VAL A 146 9.85 3.42 5.11
C VAL A 146 10.25 4.65 5.94
N LYS A 147 11.32 5.34 5.53
CA LYS A 147 11.76 6.57 6.20
C LYS A 147 10.67 7.63 6.23
N ASN A 148 10.04 7.90 5.07
CA ASN A 148 8.97 8.90 4.98
C ASN A 148 7.74 8.53 5.81
N TYR A 149 7.37 7.24 5.86
CA TYR A 149 6.22 6.75 6.61
C TYR A 149 6.45 6.89 8.11
N GLN A 150 7.66 6.58 8.60
CA GLN A 150 8.02 6.79 9.99
C GLN A 150 7.99 8.28 10.38
N GLU A 151 8.54 9.16 9.54
CA GLU A 151 8.52 10.62 9.77
C GLU A 151 7.09 11.20 9.83
N ARG A 152 6.17 10.62 9.05
CA ARG A 152 4.76 11.03 9.00
C ARG A 152 3.88 10.34 10.04
N GLY A 153 4.43 9.40 10.82
CA GLY A 153 3.68 8.67 11.83
C GLY A 153 2.68 7.66 11.26
N PHE A 154 2.92 7.12 10.07
CA PHE A 154 2.11 6.04 9.51
C PHE A 154 2.40 4.72 10.21
N ASN A 155 1.38 3.87 10.30
CA ASN A 155 1.41 2.62 11.06
C ASN A 155 1.62 1.37 10.19
N SER A 156 1.40 1.46 8.88
CA SER A 156 1.50 0.33 7.96
C SER A 156 2.07 0.75 6.60
N LEU A 157 2.95 -0.07 6.04
CA LEU A 157 3.40 0.00 4.65
C LEU A 157 3.34 -1.40 4.04
N MET A 158 2.68 -1.50 2.89
CA MET A 158 2.46 -2.75 2.20
C MET A 158 3.43 -2.91 1.01
N VAL A 159 4.04 -4.10 0.86
CA VAL A 159 4.95 -4.42 -0.25
C VAL A 159 4.67 -5.83 -0.78
N GLY A 160 4.38 -5.94 -2.07
CA GLY A 160 4.05 -7.19 -2.73
C GLY A 160 5.01 -7.55 -3.85
N PHE A 161 5.37 -8.82 -3.94
CA PHE A 161 6.05 -9.39 -5.10
C PHE A 161 5.13 -10.39 -5.79
N GLY A 162 4.88 -10.20 -7.08
CA GLY A 162 4.04 -11.09 -7.87
C GLY A 162 4.86 -11.89 -8.88
N CYS A 163 4.58 -13.18 -9.02
CA CYS A 163 5.05 -13.96 -10.16
C CYS A 163 3.91 -14.81 -10.74
N THR A 164 4.16 -15.64 -11.75
CA THR A 164 3.08 -16.42 -12.38
C THR A 164 2.44 -17.41 -11.41
N GLY A 165 3.22 -18.29 -10.78
CA GLY A 165 2.69 -19.33 -9.88
C GLY A 165 2.73 -18.99 -8.39
N GLY A 166 3.33 -17.86 -8.02
CA GLY A 166 3.42 -17.42 -6.61
C GLY A 166 4.36 -18.22 -5.70
N GLN A 167 5.14 -19.17 -6.23
CA GLN A 167 5.91 -20.13 -5.42
C GLN A 167 7.43 -19.93 -5.39
N HIS A 168 8.04 -19.38 -6.44
CA HIS A 168 9.51 -19.27 -6.55
C HIS A 168 10.01 -17.82 -6.42
N ARG A 169 9.92 -17.06 -7.51
CA ARG A 169 10.51 -15.71 -7.63
C ARG A 169 9.93 -14.73 -6.63
N SER A 170 8.60 -14.68 -6.51
CA SER A 170 7.92 -13.76 -5.59
C SER A 170 8.25 -14.08 -4.13
N VAL A 171 8.31 -15.36 -3.77
CA VAL A 171 8.62 -15.83 -2.41
C VAL A 171 10.06 -15.49 -2.04
N TYR A 172 11.02 -15.78 -2.94
CA TYR A 172 12.42 -15.42 -2.74
C TYR A 172 12.60 -13.91 -2.52
N LEU A 173 11.98 -13.09 -3.36
CA LEU A 173 12.09 -11.63 -3.26
C LEU A 173 11.47 -11.09 -1.97
N ALA A 174 10.30 -11.61 -1.57
CA ALA A 174 9.65 -11.25 -0.31
C ALA A 174 10.54 -11.57 0.90
N GLU A 175 11.11 -12.78 0.97
CA GLU A 175 12.00 -13.18 2.05
C GLU A 175 13.33 -12.41 2.04
N ALA A 176 13.87 -12.10 0.85
CA ALA A 176 15.08 -11.30 0.72
C ALA A 176 14.85 -9.85 1.21
N LEU A 177 13.74 -9.23 0.85
CA LEU A 177 13.37 -7.91 1.35
C LEU A 177 13.14 -7.94 2.86
N ALA A 178 12.44 -8.95 3.38
CA ALA A 178 12.21 -9.09 4.80
C ALA A 178 13.51 -9.19 5.61
N ARG A 179 14.48 -9.99 5.13
CA ARG A 179 15.81 -10.08 5.74
C ARG A 179 16.53 -8.74 5.79
N HIS A 180 16.35 -7.88 4.79
CA HIS A 180 16.98 -6.55 4.75
C HIS A 180 16.44 -5.58 5.83
N PHE A 181 15.16 -5.72 6.19
CA PHE A 181 14.49 -4.84 7.16
C PHE A 181 14.39 -5.40 8.58
N ARG A 182 14.45 -6.73 8.77
CA ARG A 182 14.38 -7.36 10.09
C ARG A 182 15.49 -6.84 11.02
N GLY A 183 15.13 -6.54 12.27
CA GLY A 183 16.04 -6.04 13.30
C GLY A 183 16.29 -4.52 13.27
N ARG A 184 15.71 -3.78 12.31
CA ARG A 184 15.77 -2.32 12.31
C ARG A 184 14.82 -1.75 13.38
N GLN A 185 15.27 -0.74 14.11
CA GLN A 185 14.45 -0.10 15.15
C GLN A 185 13.24 0.61 14.55
N GLY A 186 12.10 0.52 15.24
CA GLY A 186 10.85 1.16 14.83
C GLY A 186 10.17 0.51 13.62
N LEU A 187 10.56 -0.72 13.27
CA LEU A 187 9.92 -1.53 12.23
C LEU A 187 9.51 -2.89 12.77
N ASP A 188 8.27 -3.27 12.48
CA ASP A 188 7.78 -4.63 12.62
C ASP A 188 7.63 -5.23 11.21
N VAL A 189 8.27 -6.37 10.94
CA VAL A 189 8.33 -6.95 9.60
C VAL A 189 7.49 -8.22 9.55
N VAL A 190 6.39 -8.16 8.82
CA VAL A 190 5.44 -9.27 8.66
C VAL A 190 5.56 -9.80 7.24
N VAL A 191 5.71 -11.13 7.07
CA VAL A 191 5.81 -11.78 5.76
C VAL A 191 4.66 -12.75 5.57
N GLN A 192 3.98 -12.68 4.43
CA GLN A 192 2.90 -13.60 4.08
C GLN A 192 3.07 -14.15 2.65
N HIS A 193 2.92 -15.46 2.48
CA HIS A 193 2.98 -16.11 1.17
C HIS A 193 1.61 -16.65 0.81
N VAL A 194 0.90 -15.95 -0.10
CA VAL A 194 -0.51 -16.24 -0.40
C VAL A 194 -0.72 -17.68 -0.86
N GLU A 195 0.20 -18.22 -1.66
CA GLU A 195 0.11 -19.59 -2.21
C GLU A 195 0.68 -20.69 -1.29
N MET A 196 1.19 -20.35 -0.11
CA MET A 196 1.83 -21.32 0.80
C MET A 196 1.06 -21.55 2.10
N GLY A 197 -0.10 -20.91 2.26
CA GLY A 197 -0.84 -20.90 3.53
C GLY A 197 -0.12 -20.07 4.60
N GLU A 198 -0.77 -19.87 5.74
CA GLU A 198 -0.12 -19.24 6.89
C GLU A 198 0.98 -20.16 7.45
N ALA A 199 2.16 -19.60 7.72
CA ALA A 199 3.13 -20.27 8.56
C ALA A 199 2.52 -20.32 9.97
N GLY A 200 2.13 -21.51 10.40
CA GLY A 200 1.71 -21.78 11.79
C GLY A 200 2.83 -21.52 12.79
#